data_AF-A0A8S0FXW3-F1
#
_entry.id   AF-A0A8S0FXW3-F1
#
_cell.length_a   1.000
_cell.length_b   1.000
_cell.length_c   1.000
_cell.angle_alpha   90.00
_cell.angle_beta   90.00
_cell.angle_gamma   90.00
#
_symmetry.space_group_name_H-M   'P 1'
#
loop_
_entity.id
_entity.type
_entity.pdbx_description
1 polymer ?
#
loop_
_entity_poly.entity_id
_entity_poly.type
_entity_poly.pdbx_seq_one_letter_code
_entity_poly.pdbx_strand_id
1 'polypeptide(L)'
;MMTGCFTIEEGSDDGDEYDYSPAKEEWAITSANAKPQYDIIHEAWQSRAIIRYEIAVPRNLSERRAKQCSGRVGVETVITLSHNSRRIDADINLDNQADDHRIRVLIPTPFNTDVVLADTQFGSLTRPVKDCAMNVWQQEGWKEAPVPVWNMLNYAVLQEGRNGIAVFLNSNQ
;
A
#
# COMPACT_ATOMS: atom_id res chain seq x y z
N MET A 1 15.78 -4.58 12.43
CA MET A 1 14.38 -5.04 12.49
C MET A 1 13.58 -4.19 11.53
N MET A 2 12.73 -4.80 10.72
CA MET A 2 11.80 -4.09 9.83
C MET A 2 10.65 -3.56 10.69
N THR A 3 10.44 -2.25 10.70
CA THR A 3 9.36 -1.57 11.45
C THR A 3 8.36 -0.98 10.46
N GLY A 4 7.07 -0.94 10.81
CA GLY A 4 6.03 -0.36 9.94
C GLY A 4 5.56 -1.27 8.80
N CYS A 5 5.75 -2.59 8.91
CA CYS A 5 5.13 -3.53 7.98
C CYS A 5 3.61 -3.56 8.19
N PHE A 6 2.85 -3.60 7.10
CA PHE A 6 1.39 -3.51 7.08
C PHE A 6 0.83 -2.20 7.64
N THR A 7 1.62 -1.12 7.64
CA THR A 7 1.07 0.21 7.91
C THR A 7 0.11 0.60 6.79
N ILE A 8 -1.09 1.03 7.15
CA ILE A 8 -2.03 1.63 6.22
C ILE A 8 -1.66 3.10 6.09
N GLU A 9 -1.59 3.56 4.84
CA GLU A 9 -1.42 4.96 4.49
C GLU A 9 -2.60 5.39 3.63
N GLU A 10 -3.20 6.51 3.99
CA GLU A 10 -4.32 7.14 3.33
C GLU A 10 -3.83 8.49 2.80
N GLY A 11 -3.93 8.72 1.50
CA GLY A 11 -3.58 9.97 0.84
C GLY A 11 -4.67 10.42 -0.13
N SER A 12 -4.54 11.63 -0.64
CA SER A 12 -5.54 12.18 -1.56
C SER A 12 -5.57 11.52 -2.93
N ASP A 13 -6.74 11.59 -3.57
CA ASP A 13 -6.92 11.36 -5.00
C ASP A 13 -7.88 12.43 -5.56
N ASP A 14 -7.32 13.42 -6.25
CA ASP A 14 -8.01 14.49 -7.00
C ASP A 14 -8.04 14.17 -8.50
N GLY A 15 -7.86 12.89 -8.82
CA GLY A 15 -7.89 12.35 -10.17
C GLY A 15 -9.30 11.95 -10.60
N ASP A 16 -9.36 11.01 -11.52
CA ASP A 16 -10.60 10.39 -11.98
C ASP A 16 -10.46 8.86 -12.04
N GLU A 17 -11.40 8.19 -12.73
CA GLU A 17 -11.40 6.73 -12.84
C GLU A 17 -10.17 6.17 -13.59
N TYR A 18 -9.51 6.99 -14.41
CA TYR A 18 -8.37 6.58 -15.23
C TYR A 18 -7.03 6.97 -14.60
N ASP A 19 -6.96 8.20 -14.09
CA ASP A 19 -5.70 8.78 -13.66
C ASP A 19 -5.73 9.14 -12.18
N TYR A 20 -4.78 8.58 -11.43
CA TYR A 20 -4.50 8.99 -10.07
C TYR A 20 -3.82 10.36 -10.06
N SER A 21 -4.36 11.31 -9.30
CA SER A 21 -3.75 12.64 -9.14
C SER A 21 -3.67 13.00 -7.65
N PRO A 22 -2.47 13.05 -7.04
CA PRO A 22 -2.36 13.55 -5.67
C PRO A 22 -2.70 15.04 -5.65
N ALA A 23 -3.38 15.48 -4.59
CA ALA A 23 -3.55 16.89 -4.28
C ALA A 23 -2.19 17.58 -4.18
N LYS A 24 -2.11 18.80 -4.72
CA LYS A 24 -0.88 19.62 -4.75
C LYS A 24 -0.22 19.76 -3.37
N GLU A 25 -1.03 19.91 -2.33
CA GLU A 25 -0.59 19.91 -0.94
C GLU A 25 -1.00 18.59 -0.29
N GLU A 26 -0.26 17.53 -0.61
CA GLU A 26 -0.55 16.19 -0.12
C GLU A 26 -0.51 16.13 1.42
N TRP A 27 -1.46 15.39 1.97
CA TRP A 27 -1.55 15.09 3.39
C TRP A 27 -1.81 13.61 3.58
N ALA A 28 -0.71 12.86 3.66
CA ALA A 28 -0.78 11.45 3.99
C ALA A 28 -1.06 11.26 5.49
N ILE A 29 -2.05 10.42 5.81
CA ILE A 29 -2.39 9.96 7.15
C ILE A 29 -1.97 8.49 7.24
N THR A 30 -1.39 8.08 8.36
CA THR A 30 -0.95 6.68 8.55
C THR A 30 -1.57 6.05 9.79
N SER A 31 -1.68 4.73 9.78
CA SER A 31 -2.09 3.96 10.95
C SER A 31 -1.02 3.86 12.04
N ALA A 32 0.14 4.52 11.89
CA ALA A 32 1.24 4.45 12.85
C ALA A 32 0.86 4.90 14.28
N ASN A 33 -0.10 5.81 14.40
CA ASN A 33 -0.62 6.31 15.69
C ASN A 33 -1.98 5.69 16.07
N ALA A 34 -2.47 4.72 15.30
CA ALA A 34 -3.71 4.02 15.64
C ALA A 34 -3.55 3.24 16.95
N LYS A 35 -4.67 3.03 17.64
CA LYS A 35 -4.73 2.25 18.88
C LYS A 35 -5.45 0.93 18.59
N PRO A 36 -4.74 -0.11 18.11
CA PRO A 36 -5.39 -1.33 17.72
C PRO A 36 -5.85 -2.15 18.92
N GLN A 37 -7.00 -2.78 18.75
CA GLN A 37 -7.38 -3.97 19.50
C GLN A 37 -6.87 -5.18 18.73
N TYR A 38 -6.41 -6.22 19.44
CA TYR A 38 -5.96 -7.42 18.77
C TYR A 38 -6.25 -8.68 19.58
N ASP A 39 -6.47 -9.76 18.84
CA ASP A 39 -6.61 -11.12 19.35
C ASP A 39 -5.54 -11.99 18.72
N ILE A 40 -4.90 -12.84 19.52
CA ILE A 40 -3.95 -13.84 19.03
C ILE A 40 -4.56 -15.22 19.25
N ILE A 41 -4.66 -15.99 18.17
CA ILE A 41 -5.22 -17.34 18.15
C ILE A 41 -4.11 -18.30 17.78
N HIS A 42 -3.86 -19.29 18.64
CA HIS A 42 -2.92 -20.37 18.37
C HIS A 42 -3.71 -21.64 18.04
N GLU A 43 -3.43 -22.20 16.86
CA GLU A 43 -4.01 -23.45 16.39
C GLU A 43 -2.89 -24.49 16.24
N ALA A 44 -3.26 -25.73 15.93
CA ALA A 44 -2.29 -26.83 15.83
C ALA A 44 -1.23 -26.63 14.73
N TRP A 45 -1.59 -25.94 13.64
CA TRP A 45 -0.76 -25.83 12.42
C TRP A 45 -0.53 -24.40 11.95
N GLN A 46 -1.06 -23.41 12.66
CA GLN A 46 -0.88 -21.99 12.35
C GLN A 46 -1.12 -21.12 13.59
N SER A 47 -0.67 -19.88 13.53
CA SER A 47 -1.08 -18.82 14.45
C SER A 47 -1.66 -17.66 13.68
N ARG A 48 -2.70 -17.04 14.23
CA ARG A 48 -3.39 -15.89 13.64
C ARG A 48 -3.37 -14.71 14.60
N ALA A 49 -3.07 -13.53 14.08
CA ALA A 49 -3.28 -12.27 14.78
C ALA A 49 -4.40 -11.51 14.06
N ILE A 50 -5.48 -11.21 14.76
CA ILE A 50 -6.57 -10.39 14.23
C ILE A 50 -6.43 -9.00 14.85
N ILE A 51 -6.22 -7.99 14.02
CA ILE A 51 -5.89 -6.63 14.42
C ILE A 51 -7.00 -5.70 13.90
N ARG A 52 -7.57 -4.90 14.78
CA ARG A 52 -8.68 -3.99 14.46
C ARG A 52 -8.42 -2.58 14.95
N TYR A 53 -8.63 -1.60 14.10
CA TYR A 53 -8.53 -0.18 14.45
C TYR A 53 -9.33 0.68 13.47
N GLU A 54 -9.49 1.95 13.81
CA GLU A 54 -10.04 2.95 12.91
C GLU A 54 -9.00 4.06 12.68
N ILE A 55 -9.03 4.64 11.48
CA ILE A 55 -8.29 5.84 11.12
C ILE A 55 -9.30 6.95 10.86
N ALA A 56 -9.16 8.07 11.56
CA ALA A 56 -9.92 9.28 11.24
C ALA A 56 -9.31 9.94 9.99
N VAL A 57 -10.11 10.12 8.95
CA VAL A 57 -9.66 10.61 7.64
C VAL A 57 -10.57 11.75 7.17
N PRO A 58 -10.12 12.64 6.28
CA PRO A 58 -11.00 13.57 5.60
C PRO A 58 -12.10 12.84 4.87
N ARG A 59 -13.34 13.33 4.94
CA ARG A 59 -14.45 12.71 4.22
C ARG A 59 -14.33 12.86 2.70
N ASN A 60 -13.66 13.91 2.23
CA ASN A 60 -13.47 14.27 0.83
C ASN A 60 -12.33 15.29 0.70
N LEU A 61 -12.02 15.73 -0.54
CA LEU A 61 -10.95 16.71 -0.81
C LEU A 61 -11.16 18.06 -0.12
N SER A 62 -12.40 18.51 0.05
CA SER A 62 -12.68 19.80 0.69
C SER A 62 -12.31 19.78 2.16
N GLU A 63 -12.68 18.72 2.89
CA GLU A 63 -12.22 18.51 4.26
C GLU A 63 -10.71 18.31 4.34
N ARG A 64 -10.11 17.62 3.36
CA ARG A 64 -8.65 17.41 3.33
C ARG A 64 -7.90 18.73 3.23
N ARG A 65 -8.34 19.64 2.36
CA ARG A 65 -7.81 21.00 2.26
C ARG A 65 -7.96 21.78 3.57
N ALA A 66 -9.07 21.56 4.28
CA ALA A 66 -9.33 22.17 5.58
C ALA A 66 -8.62 21.47 6.77
N LYS A 67 -7.88 20.38 6.53
CA LYS A 67 -7.28 19.50 7.56
C LYS A 67 -8.30 18.98 8.58
N GLN A 68 -9.50 18.65 8.11
CA GLN A 68 -10.59 18.10 8.92
C GLN A 68 -10.74 16.61 8.63
N CYS A 69 -11.00 15.81 9.66
CA CYS A 69 -11.20 14.36 9.55
C CYS A 69 -12.57 13.96 10.11
N SER A 70 -13.65 14.25 9.37
CA SER A 70 -15.00 13.81 9.79
C SER A 70 -15.34 12.39 9.29
N GLY A 71 -14.58 11.87 8.33
CA GLY A 71 -14.68 10.51 7.83
C GLY A 71 -13.87 9.51 8.65
N ARG A 72 -14.05 8.22 8.34
CA ARG A 72 -13.27 7.14 8.94
C ARG A 72 -13.04 6.01 7.96
N VAL A 73 -11.95 5.28 8.20
CA VAL A 73 -11.71 3.96 7.61
C VAL A 73 -11.53 2.98 8.76
N GLY A 74 -12.47 2.03 8.87
CA GLY A 74 -12.31 0.87 9.74
C GLY A 74 -11.38 -0.15 9.08
N VAL A 75 -10.42 -0.67 9.83
CA VAL A 75 -9.43 -1.64 9.34
C VAL A 75 -9.50 -2.89 10.20
N GLU A 76 -9.74 -4.03 9.58
CA GLU A 76 -9.49 -5.35 10.15
C GLU A 76 -8.39 -6.04 9.33
N THR A 77 -7.32 -6.47 10.00
CA THR A 77 -6.22 -7.20 9.39
C THR A 77 -6.05 -8.54 10.09
N VAL A 78 -6.15 -9.63 9.35
CA VAL A 78 -5.85 -10.98 9.82
C VAL A 78 -4.49 -11.38 9.27
N ILE A 79 -3.50 -11.51 10.15
CA ILE A 79 -2.19 -12.05 9.80
C ILE A 79 -2.13 -13.52 10.18
N THR A 80 -1.77 -14.38 9.22
CA THR A 80 -1.64 -15.83 9.43
C THR A 80 -0.21 -16.29 9.19
N LEU A 81 0.32 -17.02 10.19
CA LEU A 81 1.63 -17.68 10.14
C LEU A 81 1.42 -19.19 10.21
N SER A 82 1.56 -19.87 9.08
CA SER A 82 1.41 -21.33 8.99
C SER A 82 2.72 -22.05 9.30
N HIS A 83 2.63 -23.21 9.96
CA HIS A 83 3.79 -24.06 10.20
C HIS A 83 4.45 -24.47 8.88
N ASN A 84 5.78 -24.52 8.87
CA ASN A 84 6.59 -24.87 7.70
C ASN A 84 6.38 -23.98 6.46
N SER A 85 5.72 -22.82 6.60
CA SER A 85 5.64 -21.80 5.55
C SER A 85 6.62 -20.66 5.83
N ARG A 86 7.23 -20.15 4.76
CA ARG A 86 8.04 -18.91 4.81
C ARG A 86 7.23 -17.66 4.45
N ARG A 87 5.97 -17.83 4.04
CA ARG A 87 5.05 -16.77 3.65
C ARG A 87 4.25 -16.30 4.86
N ILE A 88 4.01 -15.00 4.92
CA ILE A 88 3.04 -14.38 5.82
C ILE A 88 1.81 -14.09 4.98
N ASP A 89 0.66 -14.62 5.40
CA ASP A 89 -0.62 -14.32 4.76
C ASP A 89 -1.30 -13.17 5.51
N ALA A 90 -1.87 -12.22 4.76
CA ALA A 90 -2.52 -11.04 5.31
C ALA A 90 -3.83 -10.77 4.57
N ASP A 91 -4.96 -10.92 5.27
CA ASP A 91 -6.27 -10.52 4.78
C ASP A 91 -6.64 -9.17 5.40
N ILE A 92 -6.89 -8.16 4.58
CA ILE A 92 -7.18 -6.79 5.02
C ILE A 92 -8.57 -6.41 4.53
N ASN A 93 -9.48 -6.19 5.47
CA ASN A 93 -10.84 -5.71 5.22
C ASN A 93 -10.94 -4.24 5.63
N LEU A 94 -11.52 -3.42 4.76
CA LEU A 94 -11.70 -1.99 4.97
C LEU A 94 -13.19 -1.64 4.98
N ASP A 95 -13.64 -0.96 6.04
CA ASP A 95 -14.92 -0.24 6.06
C ASP A 95 -14.66 1.22 5.71
N ASN A 96 -14.76 1.56 4.42
CA ASN A 96 -14.47 2.90 3.92
C ASN A 96 -15.72 3.80 3.97
N GLN A 97 -15.60 4.95 4.65
CA GLN A 97 -16.66 5.95 4.78
C GLN A 97 -16.24 7.34 4.27
N ALA A 98 -15.24 7.38 3.37
CA ALA A 98 -14.70 8.60 2.76
C ALA A 98 -14.46 8.41 1.25
N ASP A 99 -14.44 9.54 0.55
CA ASP A 99 -14.29 9.64 -0.90
C ASP A 99 -12.99 10.39 -1.28
N ASP A 100 -12.62 10.36 -2.56
CA ASP A 100 -11.51 11.12 -3.14
C ASP A 100 -10.15 10.87 -2.46
N HIS A 101 -9.86 9.59 -2.21
CA HIS A 101 -8.66 9.15 -1.52
C HIS A 101 -8.11 7.83 -2.06
N ARG A 102 -6.84 7.59 -1.76
CA ARG A 102 -6.13 6.35 -2.07
C ARG A 102 -5.57 5.74 -0.79
N ILE A 103 -5.95 4.49 -0.54
CA ILE A 103 -5.46 3.70 0.58
C ILE A 103 -4.37 2.74 0.08
N ARG A 104 -3.25 2.67 0.80
CA ARG A 104 -2.11 1.81 0.50
C ARG A 104 -1.70 1.00 1.73
N VAL A 105 -1.18 -0.20 1.49
CA VAL A 105 -0.48 -1.00 2.50
C VAL A 105 1.01 -0.85 2.27
N LEU A 106 1.75 -0.41 3.27
CA LEU A 106 3.20 -0.23 3.19
C LEU A 106 3.94 -1.50 3.65
N ILE A 107 4.85 -1.98 2.80
CA ILE A 107 5.74 -3.11 3.08
C ILE A 107 7.18 -2.61 2.91
N PRO A 108 7.80 -2.06 3.97
CA PRO A 108 9.14 -1.48 3.89
C PRO A 108 10.22 -2.53 3.69
N THR A 109 11.17 -2.34 2.79
CA THR A 109 12.30 -3.26 2.63
C THR A 109 13.48 -2.84 3.52
N PRO A 110 14.23 -3.79 4.12
CA PRO A 110 15.44 -3.46 4.90
C PRO A 110 16.67 -3.21 4.01
N PHE A 111 16.48 -3.11 2.69
CA PHE A 111 17.49 -2.95 1.66
C PHE A 111 16.98 -2.01 0.57
N ASN A 112 17.91 -1.48 -0.23
CA ASN A 112 17.59 -0.67 -1.40
C ASN A 112 17.78 -1.50 -2.68
N THR A 113 17.03 -1.17 -3.71
CA THR A 113 17.24 -1.73 -5.06
C THR A 113 16.78 -0.71 -6.08
N ASP A 114 17.41 -0.75 -7.25
CA ASP A 114 17.07 0.13 -8.37
C ASP A 114 16.01 -0.49 -9.29
N VAL A 115 15.68 -1.78 -9.10
CA VAL A 115 14.75 -2.51 -9.96
C VAL A 115 13.68 -3.25 -9.18
N VAL A 116 12.47 -3.25 -9.73
CA VAL A 116 11.34 -4.09 -9.31
C VAL A 116 11.03 -5.09 -10.40
N LEU A 117 10.94 -6.37 -10.05
CA LEU A 117 10.41 -7.41 -10.93
C LEU A 117 8.90 -7.51 -10.68
N ALA A 118 8.09 -7.47 -11.72
CA ALA A 118 6.66 -7.72 -11.63
C ALA A 118 6.22 -8.67 -12.73
N ASP A 119 5.14 -9.40 -12.49
CA ASP A 119 4.58 -10.27 -13.51
C ASP A 119 3.79 -9.51 -14.58
N THR A 120 3.75 -10.13 -15.76
CA THR A 120 2.94 -9.73 -16.89
C THR A 120 2.25 -10.95 -17.47
N GLN A 121 1.42 -10.74 -18.49
CA GLN A 121 0.85 -11.86 -19.22
C GLN A 121 1.98 -12.75 -19.76
N PHE A 122 1.97 -14.03 -19.37
CA PHE A 122 2.94 -15.05 -19.79
C PHE A 122 4.40 -14.79 -19.42
N GLY A 123 4.70 -13.93 -18.44
CA GLY A 123 6.09 -13.69 -18.06
C GLY A 123 6.27 -12.71 -16.90
N SER A 124 7.48 -12.16 -16.83
CA SER A 124 7.86 -11.15 -15.85
C SER A 124 8.76 -10.12 -16.53
N LEU A 125 8.73 -8.89 -16.04
CA LEU A 125 9.62 -7.84 -16.50
C LEU A 125 10.16 -7.04 -15.32
N THR A 126 11.31 -6.40 -15.53
CA THR A 126 11.93 -5.51 -14.55
C THR A 126 11.68 -4.05 -14.91
N ARG A 127 11.34 -3.22 -13.94
CA ARG A 127 11.20 -1.76 -14.06
C ARG A 127 12.14 -1.05 -13.09
N PRO A 128 12.60 0.17 -13.39
CA PRO A 128 13.33 0.95 -12.41
C PRO A 128 12.40 1.36 -11.25
N VAL A 129 12.91 1.34 -10.01
CA VAL A 129 12.17 1.83 -8.83
C VAL A 129 11.96 3.36 -8.91
N LYS A 130 12.92 4.07 -9.52
CA LYS A 130 12.84 5.51 -9.80
C LYS A 130 12.68 5.73 -11.29
N ASP A 131 11.55 6.28 -11.70
CA ASP A 131 11.32 6.67 -13.09
C ASP A 131 12.11 7.94 -13.43
N CYS A 132 12.99 7.87 -14.43
CA CYS A 132 13.76 9.02 -14.88
C CYS A 132 12.91 10.08 -15.58
N ALA A 133 11.72 9.73 -16.09
CA ALA A 133 10.77 10.67 -16.68
C ALA A 133 10.38 11.78 -15.69
N MET A 134 10.37 11.47 -14.39
CA MET A 134 10.11 12.44 -13.32
C MET A 134 11.08 13.64 -13.35
N ASN A 135 12.30 13.47 -13.88
CA ASN A 135 13.29 14.54 -13.95
C ASN A 135 13.09 15.48 -15.14
N VAL A 136 12.36 15.05 -16.18
CA VAL A 136 12.32 15.74 -17.49
C VAL A 136 10.92 16.12 -17.95
N TRP A 137 9.86 15.53 -17.40
CA TRP A 137 8.48 15.71 -17.89
C TRP A 137 8.05 17.18 -18.03
N GLN A 138 8.45 18.05 -17.10
CA GLN A 138 8.14 19.48 -17.18
C GLN A 138 8.89 20.19 -18.31
N GLN A 139 10.18 19.87 -18.48
CA GLN A 139 11.02 20.46 -19.53
C GLN A 139 10.55 20.02 -20.91
N GLU A 140 10.09 18.78 -21.02
CA GLU A 140 9.51 18.20 -22.22
C GLU A 140 8.05 18.60 -22.46
N GLY A 141 7.45 19.37 -21.54
CA GLY A 141 6.10 19.91 -21.70
C GLY A 141 4.98 18.87 -21.61
N TRP A 142 5.18 17.79 -20.85
CA TRP A 142 4.15 16.79 -20.61
C TRP A 142 2.99 17.42 -19.84
N LYS A 143 1.76 17.00 -20.17
CA LYS A 143 0.55 17.53 -19.51
C LYS A 143 0.42 17.10 -18.05
N GLU A 144 0.94 15.92 -17.74
CA GLU A 144 0.81 15.27 -16.43
C GLU A 144 2.17 14.78 -15.93
N ALA A 145 2.32 14.79 -14.61
CA ALA A 145 3.51 14.25 -13.97
C ALA A 145 3.48 12.72 -14.03
N PRO A 146 4.62 12.05 -14.31
CA PRO A 146 4.71 10.61 -14.15
C PRO A 146 4.35 10.22 -12.72
N VAL A 147 3.47 9.23 -12.54
CA VAL A 147 3.17 8.68 -11.21
C VAL A 147 3.82 7.31 -11.12
N PRO A 148 4.57 6.99 -10.04
CA PRO A 148 5.21 5.68 -9.87
C PRO A 148 4.19 4.59 -9.47
N VAL A 149 3.13 4.44 -10.26
CA VAL A 149 2.11 3.39 -10.15
C VAL A 149 2.28 2.49 -11.36
N TRP A 150 2.54 1.20 -11.11
CA TRP A 150 2.81 0.22 -12.16
C TRP A 150 1.83 -0.93 -12.08
N ASN A 151 1.46 -1.46 -13.24
CA ASN A 151 0.65 -2.66 -13.32
C ASN A 151 1.47 -3.90 -12.94
N MET A 152 0.84 -4.76 -12.14
CA MET A 152 1.22 -6.14 -11.87
C MET A 152 -0.05 -7.00 -11.88
N LEU A 153 0.08 -8.30 -12.12
CA LEU A 153 -1.07 -9.20 -12.12
C LEU A 153 -1.20 -9.91 -10.77
N ASN A 154 -0.14 -10.59 -10.33
CA ASN A 154 -0.17 -11.42 -9.12
C ASN A 154 0.96 -11.12 -8.16
N TYR A 155 2.11 -10.60 -8.64
CA TYR A 155 3.23 -10.36 -7.74
C TYR A 155 4.18 -9.24 -8.16
N ALA A 156 4.84 -8.67 -7.15
CA ALA A 156 6.02 -7.84 -7.30
C ALA A 156 7.13 -8.32 -6.35
N VAL A 157 8.38 -8.22 -6.81
CA VAL A 157 9.57 -8.67 -6.10
C VAL A 157 10.62 -7.59 -6.10
N LEU A 158 11.19 -7.34 -4.91
CA LEU A 158 12.40 -6.55 -4.71
C LEU A 158 13.50 -7.47 -4.19
N GLN A 159 14.70 -7.34 -4.74
CA GLN A 159 15.85 -8.16 -4.37
C GLN A 159 17.13 -7.33 -4.33
N GLU A 160 17.95 -7.58 -3.30
CA GLU A 160 19.32 -7.08 -3.17
C GLU A 160 20.24 -8.26 -2.79
N GLY A 161 21.03 -8.75 -3.76
CA GLY A 161 21.89 -9.91 -3.58
C GLY A 161 21.12 -11.17 -3.18
N ARG A 162 21.32 -11.64 -1.94
CA ARG A 162 20.64 -12.84 -1.39
C ARG A 162 19.37 -12.51 -0.60
N ASN A 163 19.08 -11.23 -0.37
CA ASN A 163 17.90 -10.78 0.35
C ASN A 163 16.80 -10.43 -0.65
N GLY A 164 15.56 -10.80 -0.37
CA GLY A 164 14.43 -10.45 -1.23
C GLY A 164 13.11 -10.48 -0.49
N ILE A 165 12.17 -9.66 -0.95
CA ILE A 165 10.78 -9.62 -0.51
C ILE A 165 9.92 -9.75 -1.77
N ALA A 166 8.97 -10.68 -1.73
CA ALA A 166 7.96 -10.86 -2.75
C ALA A 166 6.59 -10.61 -2.12
N VAL A 167 5.79 -9.76 -2.78
CA VAL A 167 4.40 -9.51 -2.42
C VAL A 167 3.56 -10.22 -3.46
N PHE A 168 2.66 -11.07 -2.99
CA PHE A 168 1.69 -11.77 -3.82
C PHE A 168 0.30 -11.21 -3.50
N LEU A 169 -0.45 -10.89 -4.53
CA LEU A 169 -1.86 -10.55 -4.40
C LEU A 169 -2.70 -11.78 -4.70
N ASN A 170 -3.77 -11.93 -3.92
CA ASN A 170 -4.83 -12.84 -4.23
C ASN A 170 -6.13 -12.06 -4.12
N SER A 171 -6.81 -11.85 -5.25
CA SER A 171 -8.18 -11.36 -5.25
C SER A 171 -9.08 -12.56 -5.10
N ASN A 172 -9.63 -12.79 -3.91
CA ASN A 172 -10.82 -13.61 -3.79
C ASN A 172 -11.96 -12.82 -4.44
N GLN A 173 -12.46 -13.30 -5.58
CA GLN A 173 -13.74 -12.84 -6.12
C GLN A 173 -14.89 -13.34 -5.24
#